data_AF-A0A7W6MBF7-F1
#
_entry.id   AF-A0A7W6MBF7-F1
#
_cell.length_a   1.000
_cell.length_b   1.000
_cell.length_c   1.000
_cell.angle_alpha   90.00
_cell.angle_beta   90.00
_cell.angle_gamma   90.00
#
_symmetry.space_group_name_H-M   'P 1'
#
loop_
_entity.id
_entity.type
_entity.pdbx_description
1 polymer ?
#
loop_
_entity_poly.entity_id
_entity_poly.type
_entity_poly.pdbx_seq_one_letter_code
_entity_poly.pdbx_strand_id
1 'polypeptide(L)'
;MPGPLEEEPDDLPPGPRAEPPETAVVNDWAKAEGLHAARLARVAGRLGALDDRLQRGPEGWRHRLALIEAADLSWFAGDRVSSDRLALWVSMRLSGAQDDPNALARVGWAARRLIGGPGPEADLAAFLDRRDPETIEDSAERLQDRAGGWLDVMAAAAELHPVTRACMGFHLWSLAGLGHHGDQIEAAVTASRIAASDGSGAIFAPLAMGGAGGLRASSSPAERLARWLDGMNSAILTAMRHLDEIEAWGSRAEETTSQLSGRTPMALCSALTEWPLVSAPMAETLTGASRTAVQRNLAWMGERGLIREVTGQGRFRMWRVAF
;
A
#
# COMPACT_ATOMS: atom_id res chain seq x y z
N MET A 1 -2.08 41.66 -72.78
CA MET A 1 -1.30 40.88 -71.81
C MET A 1 -2.30 40.25 -70.85
N PRO A 2 -2.44 38.92 -70.76
CA PRO A 2 -3.26 38.30 -69.72
C PRO A 2 -2.57 38.53 -68.36
N GLY A 3 -3.37 38.76 -67.30
CA GLY A 3 -2.87 38.96 -65.93
C GLY A 3 -2.30 37.68 -65.31
N PRO A 4 -1.59 37.78 -64.17
CA PRO A 4 -0.98 36.62 -63.50
C PRO A 4 -2.08 35.67 -63.03
N LEU A 5 -1.81 34.36 -63.14
CA LEU A 5 -2.68 33.32 -62.57
C LEU A 5 -2.71 33.49 -61.05
N GLU A 6 -3.90 33.67 -60.48
CA GLU A 6 -4.11 33.57 -59.03
C GLU A 6 -3.78 32.13 -58.61
N GLU A 7 -2.84 31.97 -57.68
CA GLU A 7 -2.55 30.67 -57.07
C GLU A 7 -3.80 30.19 -56.34
N GLU A 8 -4.34 29.05 -56.77
CA GLU A 8 -5.44 28.36 -56.10
C GLU A 8 -5.04 28.07 -54.65
N PRO A 9 -5.90 28.40 -53.66
CA PRO A 9 -5.63 28.06 -52.27
C PRO A 9 -5.56 26.54 -52.12
N ASP A 10 -4.51 26.08 -51.45
CA ASP A 10 -4.28 24.67 -51.14
C ASP A 10 -5.34 24.18 -50.13
N ASP A 11 -6.48 23.74 -50.66
CA ASP A 11 -7.63 23.19 -49.92
C ASP A 11 -7.43 21.70 -49.55
N LEU A 12 -6.19 21.24 -49.38
CA LEU A 12 -5.94 19.89 -48.87
C LEU A 12 -6.28 19.82 -47.38
N PRO A 13 -7.15 18.89 -46.95
CA PRO A 13 -7.41 18.68 -45.53
C PRO A 13 -6.10 18.29 -44.84
N PRO A 14 -5.84 18.78 -43.61
CA PRO A 14 -4.62 18.45 -42.89
C PRO A 14 -4.48 16.94 -42.79
N GLY A 15 -3.34 16.42 -43.27
CA GLY A 15 -3.04 14.99 -43.24
C GLY A 15 -3.14 14.41 -41.82
N PRO A 16 -3.34 13.09 -41.69
CA PRO A 16 -3.46 12.43 -40.39
C PRO A 16 -2.26 12.81 -39.51
N ARG A 17 -2.55 13.49 -38.40
CA ARG A 17 -1.53 13.84 -37.42
C ARG A 17 -0.93 12.54 -36.89
N ALA A 18 0.39 12.42 -36.94
CA ALA A 18 1.09 11.33 -36.27
C ALA A 18 0.62 11.26 -34.82
N GLU A 19 0.18 10.09 -34.38
CA GLU A 19 -0.18 9.88 -32.99
C GLU A 19 1.06 10.17 -32.13
N PRO A 20 0.93 11.01 -31.08
CA PRO A 20 2.04 11.27 -30.19
C PRO A 20 2.52 9.94 -29.57
N PRO A 21 3.84 9.77 -29.38
CA PRO A 21 4.36 8.56 -28.74
C PRO A 21 3.75 8.40 -27.34
N GLU A 22 3.55 7.17 -26.89
CA GLU A 22 2.92 6.87 -25.60
C GLU A 22 3.64 7.53 -24.41
N THR A 23 4.95 7.79 -24.55
CA THR A 23 5.78 8.49 -23.57
C THR A 23 5.54 10.00 -23.51
N ALA A 24 4.78 10.59 -24.44
CA ALA A 24 4.45 12.02 -24.45
C ALA A 24 3.74 12.46 -23.17
N VAL A 25 3.02 11.54 -22.50
CA VAL A 25 2.35 11.78 -21.22
C VAL A 25 3.33 12.21 -20.11
N VAL A 26 4.58 11.75 -20.16
CA VAL A 26 5.63 12.04 -19.17
C VAL A 26 5.91 13.54 -19.08
N ASN A 27 5.84 14.26 -20.21
CA ASN A 27 6.09 15.70 -20.24
C ASN A 27 5.07 16.48 -19.41
N ASP A 28 3.80 16.07 -19.40
CA ASP A 28 2.77 16.75 -18.61
C ASP A 28 2.91 16.44 -17.12
N TRP A 29 3.41 15.25 -16.77
CA TRP A 29 3.77 14.91 -15.40
C TRP A 29 5.02 15.66 -14.91
N ALA A 30 6.02 15.88 -15.78
CA ALA A 30 7.18 16.71 -15.45
C ALA A 30 6.78 18.17 -15.15
N LYS A 31 5.86 18.74 -15.94
CA LYS A 31 5.29 20.07 -15.66
C LYS A 31 4.52 20.10 -14.34
N ALA A 32 3.71 19.07 -14.07
CA ALA A 32 2.98 18.93 -12.82
C ALA A 32 3.91 18.83 -11.60
N GLU A 33 5.01 18.08 -11.72
CA GLU A 33 6.06 17.99 -10.70
C GLU A 33 6.68 19.36 -10.42
N GLY A 34 7.10 20.07 -11.48
CA GLY A 34 7.64 21.43 -11.34
C GLY A 34 6.67 22.38 -10.63
N LEU A 35 5.38 22.33 -10.98
CA LEU A 35 4.33 23.12 -10.33
C LEU A 35 4.17 22.80 -8.83
N HIS A 36 4.38 21.54 -8.45
CA HIS A 36 4.20 21.06 -7.07
C HIS A 36 5.49 20.77 -6.32
N ALA A 37 6.65 21.21 -6.83
CA ALA A 37 7.97 20.89 -6.29
C ALA A 37 8.09 21.17 -4.78
N ALA A 38 7.59 22.31 -4.30
CA ALA A 38 7.63 22.63 -2.87
C ALA A 38 6.74 21.70 -2.01
N ARG A 39 5.61 21.23 -2.55
CA ARG A 39 4.74 20.27 -1.86
C ARG A 39 5.38 18.88 -1.87
N LEU A 40 5.91 18.47 -3.03
CA LEU A 40 6.64 17.23 -3.20
C LEU A 40 7.82 17.13 -2.24
N ALA A 41 8.66 18.16 -2.15
CA ALA A 41 9.80 18.20 -1.23
C ALA A 41 9.39 18.01 0.25
N ARG A 42 8.25 18.59 0.67
CA ARG A 42 7.73 18.37 2.03
C ARG A 42 7.27 16.94 2.26
N VAL A 43 6.59 16.33 1.29
CA VAL A 43 6.13 14.94 1.38
C VAL A 43 7.32 13.98 1.38
N ALA A 44 8.30 14.20 0.48
CA ALA A 44 9.53 13.43 0.43
C ALA A 44 10.32 13.51 1.74
N GLY A 45 10.47 14.71 2.32
CA GLY A 45 11.14 14.88 3.61
C GLY A 45 10.42 14.14 4.75
N ARG A 46 9.08 14.10 4.74
CA ARG A 46 8.29 13.33 5.72
C ARG A 46 8.39 11.83 5.51
N LEU A 47 8.39 11.37 4.25
CA LEU A 47 8.60 9.98 3.91
C LEU A 47 10.00 9.53 4.36
N GLY A 48 11.04 10.34 4.13
CA GLY A 48 12.40 10.07 4.60
C GLY A 48 12.50 10.01 6.13
N ALA A 49 11.74 10.84 6.86
CA ALA A 49 11.68 10.75 8.32
C ALA A 49 10.99 9.45 8.80
N LEU A 50 9.94 8.99 8.10
CA LEU A 50 9.32 7.69 8.36
C LEU A 50 10.28 6.54 8.04
N ASP A 51 11.02 6.64 6.93
CA ASP A 51 12.04 5.68 6.52
C ASP A 51 13.11 5.49 7.60
N ASP A 52 13.77 6.58 8.02
CA ASP A 52 14.79 6.55 9.07
C ASP A 52 14.22 5.99 10.40
N ARG A 53 12.99 6.34 10.75
CA ARG A 53 12.33 5.79 11.95
C ARG A 53 12.12 4.28 11.84
N LEU A 54 11.61 3.79 10.71
CA LEU A 54 11.41 2.36 10.48
C LEU A 54 12.72 1.60 10.33
N GLN A 55 13.81 2.27 9.95
CA GLN A 55 15.14 1.68 9.91
C GLN A 55 15.71 1.47 11.32
N ARG A 56 15.49 2.43 12.23
CA ARG A 56 15.99 2.38 13.62
C ARG A 56 15.06 1.64 14.58
N GLY A 57 13.77 1.54 14.24
CA GLY A 57 12.75 0.91 15.08
C GLY A 57 12.74 -0.63 14.99
N PRO A 58 11.92 -1.29 15.83
CA PRO A 58 11.69 -2.73 15.76
C PRO A 58 11.20 -3.18 14.38
N GLU A 59 11.70 -4.32 13.89
CA GLU A 59 11.33 -4.88 12.58
C GLU A 59 9.80 -5.07 12.43
N GLY A 60 9.13 -5.43 13.53
CA GLY A 60 7.68 -5.65 13.56
C GLY A 60 6.83 -4.41 13.26
N TRP A 61 7.39 -3.20 13.30
CA TRP A 61 6.66 -1.98 12.94
C TRP A 61 6.27 -1.95 11.46
N ARG A 62 7.17 -2.38 10.57
CA ARG A 62 6.86 -2.45 9.13
C ARG A 62 5.71 -3.42 8.86
N HIS A 63 5.79 -4.58 9.50
CA HIS A 63 4.74 -5.60 9.42
C HIS A 63 3.39 -5.05 9.90
N ARG A 64 3.37 -4.36 11.05
CA ARG A 64 2.17 -3.72 11.59
C ARG A 64 1.57 -2.71 10.62
N LEU A 65 2.38 -1.79 10.11
CA LEU A 65 1.93 -0.74 9.20
C LEU A 65 1.41 -1.33 7.89
N ALA A 66 2.07 -2.36 7.35
CA ALA A 66 1.63 -3.03 6.12
C ALA A 66 0.24 -3.66 6.27
N LEU A 67 -0.07 -4.27 7.42
CA LEU A 67 -1.41 -4.82 7.70
C LEU A 67 -2.48 -3.73 7.80
N ILE A 68 -2.14 -2.57 8.39
CA ILE A 68 -3.08 -1.45 8.51
C ILE A 68 -3.33 -0.81 7.14
N GLU A 69 -2.27 -0.50 6.39
CA GLU A 69 -2.38 0.09 5.06
C GLU A 69 -3.15 -0.84 4.09
N ALA A 70 -2.87 -2.15 4.10
CA ALA A 70 -3.61 -3.11 3.28
C ALA A 70 -5.11 -3.13 3.64
N ALA A 71 -5.45 -3.09 4.93
CA ALA A 71 -6.82 -3.00 5.38
C ALA A 71 -7.48 -1.68 4.91
N ASP A 72 -6.81 -0.54 5.05
CA ASP A 72 -7.33 0.76 4.62
C ASP A 72 -7.50 0.85 3.09
N LEU A 73 -6.59 0.27 2.32
CA LEU A 73 -6.73 0.12 0.86
C LEU A 73 -7.94 -0.75 0.49
N SER A 74 -8.27 -1.75 1.30
CA SER A 74 -9.47 -2.57 1.06
C SER A 74 -10.76 -1.77 1.16
N TRP A 75 -10.82 -0.73 2.00
CA TRP A 75 -11.98 0.16 2.09
C TRP A 75 -12.13 1.01 0.82
N PHE A 76 -11.01 1.44 0.25
CA PHE A 76 -10.99 2.15 -1.03
C PHE A 76 -11.50 1.28 -2.18
N ALA A 77 -11.02 0.04 -2.27
CA ALA A 77 -11.41 -0.89 -3.33
C ALA A 77 -12.80 -1.53 -3.16
N GLY A 78 -13.48 -1.26 -2.04
CA GLY A 78 -14.83 -1.75 -1.76
C GLY A 78 -14.91 -3.09 -1.02
N ASP A 79 -13.77 -3.75 -0.79
CA ASP A 79 -13.65 -5.03 -0.07
C ASP A 79 -13.94 -4.91 1.44
N ARG A 80 -13.60 -3.76 2.05
CA ARG A 80 -13.90 -3.41 3.46
C ARG A 80 -13.46 -4.45 4.49
N VAL A 81 -12.25 -5.00 4.32
CA VAL A 81 -11.62 -5.93 5.26
C VAL A 81 -10.88 -5.12 6.34
N SER A 82 -11.32 -5.24 7.59
CA SER A 82 -10.61 -4.63 8.72
C SER A 82 -9.23 -5.28 8.96
N SER A 83 -8.29 -4.52 9.55
CA SER A 83 -6.97 -5.02 9.95
C SER A 83 -7.04 -6.26 10.85
N ASP A 84 -8.07 -6.30 11.71
CA ASP A 84 -8.29 -7.37 12.66
C ASP A 84 -8.65 -8.68 11.95
N ARG A 85 -9.52 -8.61 10.94
CA ARG A 85 -9.87 -9.74 10.08
C ARG A 85 -8.69 -10.20 9.24
N LEU A 86 -7.94 -9.25 8.67
CA LEU A 86 -6.75 -9.55 7.88
C LEU A 86 -5.68 -10.28 8.68
N ALA A 87 -5.40 -9.84 9.91
CA ALA A 87 -4.42 -10.47 10.79
C ALA A 87 -4.74 -11.95 11.08
N LEU A 88 -6.02 -12.28 11.28
CA LEU A 88 -6.47 -13.67 11.49
C LEU A 88 -6.31 -14.52 10.23
N TRP A 89 -6.67 -13.97 9.07
CA TRP A 89 -6.52 -14.66 7.80
C TRP A 89 -5.05 -14.94 7.48
N VAL A 90 -4.16 -13.95 7.68
CA VAL A 90 -2.73 -14.08 7.42
C VAL A 90 -2.09 -15.08 8.39
N SER A 91 -2.44 -15.04 9.68
CA SER A 91 -1.83 -15.90 10.70
C SER A 91 -2.35 -17.34 10.71
N MET A 92 -3.64 -17.56 10.43
CA MET A 92 -4.29 -18.85 10.65
C MET A 92 -5.21 -19.30 9.50
N ARG A 93 -5.31 -18.54 8.41
CA ARG A 93 -6.24 -18.79 7.29
C ARG A 93 -7.70 -18.97 7.75
N LEU A 94 -8.08 -18.25 8.82
CA LEU A 94 -9.44 -18.29 9.35
C LEU A 94 -10.32 -17.26 8.62
N SER A 95 -11.40 -17.74 8.00
CA SER A 95 -12.48 -16.92 7.45
C SER A 95 -13.78 -17.15 8.23
N GLY A 96 -14.49 -16.09 8.57
CA GLY A 96 -15.85 -16.15 9.11
C GLY A 96 -16.89 -16.45 8.02
N ALA A 97 -18.08 -16.88 8.42
CA ALA A 97 -19.17 -17.24 7.49
C ALA A 97 -19.67 -16.08 6.61
N GLN A 98 -19.36 -14.84 6.98
CA GLN A 98 -19.73 -13.61 6.25
C GLN A 98 -18.54 -12.98 5.50
N ASP A 99 -17.35 -13.56 5.63
CA ASP A 99 -16.16 -13.00 4.97
C ASP A 99 -16.11 -13.50 3.51
N ASP A 100 -15.86 -12.60 2.56
CA ASP A 100 -15.57 -12.97 1.18
C ASP A 100 -14.13 -13.52 1.08
N PRO A 101 -13.94 -14.82 0.77
CA PRO A 101 -12.61 -15.41 0.65
C PRO A 101 -11.75 -14.75 -0.41
N ASN A 102 -12.34 -14.21 -1.48
CA ASN A 102 -11.61 -13.53 -2.55
C ASN A 102 -11.11 -12.16 -2.11
N ALA A 103 -11.94 -11.39 -1.39
CA ALA A 103 -11.50 -10.14 -0.75
C ALA A 103 -10.36 -10.39 0.25
N LEU A 104 -10.47 -11.41 1.12
CA LEU A 104 -9.39 -11.78 2.03
C LEU A 104 -8.11 -12.21 1.30
N ALA A 105 -8.23 -12.90 0.18
CA ALA A 105 -7.09 -13.27 -0.65
C ALA A 105 -6.40 -12.04 -1.27
N ARG A 106 -7.16 -11.09 -1.84
CA ARG A 106 -6.65 -9.83 -2.41
C ARG A 106 -5.95 -8.96 -1.35
N VAL A 107 -6.60 -8.72 -0.22
CA VAL A 107 -6.04 -7.91 0.85
C VAL A 107 -4.85 -8.61 1.51
N GLY A 108 -4.89 -9.95 1.62
CA GLY A 108 -3.75 -10.75 2.04
C GLY A 108 -2.56 -10.66 1.07
N TRP A 109 -2.81 -10.61 -0.24
CA TRP A 109 -1.78 -10.34 -1.25
C TRP A 109 -1.17 -8.94 -1.04
N ALA A 110 -2.00 -7.92 -0.85
CA ALA A 110 -1.55 -6.56 -0.60
C ALA A 110 -0.63 -6.48 0.61
N ALA A 111 -1.04 -7.06 1.74
CA ALA A 111 -0.21 -7.11 2.95
C ALA A 111 1.15 -7.79 2.68
N ARG A 112 1.18 -8.95 2.01
CA ARG A 112 2.46 -9.63 1.69
C ARG A 112 3.39 -8.77 0.85
N ARG A 113 2.85 -8.07 -0.15
CA ARG A 113 3.64 -7.18 -1.02
C ARG A 113 4.07 -5.90 -0.30
N LEU A 114 3.34 -5.42 0.70
CA LEU A 114 3.76 -4.26 1.50
C LEU A 114 4.76 -4.64 2.62
N ILE A 115 4.70 -5.87 3.12
CA ILE A 115 5.64 -6.38 4.14
C ILE A 115 7.06 -6.53 3.56
N GLY A 116 7.18 -6.99 2.31
CA GLY A 116 8.50 -7.18 1.71
C GLY A 116 8.51 -7.83 0.34
N GLY A 117 9.65 -8.42 0.01
CA GLY A 117 9.91 -9.06 -1.29
C GLY A 117 10.31 -8.08 -2.40
N PRO A 118 10.58 -8.60 -3.61
CA PRO A 118 11.00 -7.80 -4.75
C PRO A 118 10.01 -6.66 -5.08
N GLY A 119 10.55 -5.55 -5.57
CA GLY A 119 9.74 -4.42 -6.05
C GLY A 119 9.12 -4.70 -7.43
N PRO A 120 8.12 -3.89 -7.82
CA PRO A 120 7.36 -4.10 -9.06
C PRO A 120 8.13 -3.76 -10.35
N GLU A 121 9.16 -2.90 -10.28
CA GLU A 121 9.86 -2.41 -11.48
C GLU A 121 10.78 -3.46 -12.14
N ALA A 122 11.16 -4.52 -11.42
CA ALA A 122 12.02 -5.58 -11.98
C ALA A 122 11.24 -6.60 -12.83
N ASP A 123 10.05 -7.00 -12.35
CA ASP A 123 9.14 -7.91 -13.04
C ASP A 123 7.73 -7.69 -12.49
N LEU A 124 6.93 -6.91 -13.22
CA LEU A 124 5.59 -6.54 -12.79
C LEU A 124 4.64 -7.76 -12.78
N ALA A 125 4.75 -8.67 -13.75
CA ALA A 125 3.89 -9.84 -13.80
C ALA A 125 4.15 -10.77 -12.60
N ALA A 126 5.42 -11.01 -12.26
CA ALA A 126 5.80 -11.78 -11.08
C ALA A 126 5.46 -11.06 -9.76
N PHE A 127 5.54 -9.73 -9.74
CA PHE A 127 5.09 -8.93 -8.61
C PHE A 127 3.57 -9.05 -8.39
N LEU A 128 2.78 -9.05 -9.46
CA LEU A 128 1.33 -9.23 -9.37
C LEU A 128 0.95 -10.67 -9.02
N ASP A 129 1.81 -11.65 -9.29
CA ASP A 129 1.51 -13.09 -9.18
C ASP A 129 0.33 -13.49 -10.09
N ARG A 130 0.22 -12.81 -11.24
CA ARG A 130 -0.80 -13.05 -12.26
C ARG A 130 -0.20 -13.86 -13.39
N ARG A 131 -1.01 -14.71 -13.98
CA ARG A 131 -0.69 -15.47 -15.20
C ARG A 131 -1.83 -15.35 -16.18
N ASP A 132 -1.45 -15.28 -17.44
CA ASP A 132 -2.38 -15.44 -18.55
C ASP A 132 -3.02 -16.83 -18.52
N PRO A 133 -4.31 -16.97 -18.90
CA PRO A 133 -4.94 -18.27 -19.02
C PRO A 133 -4.24 -19.13 -20.08
N GLU A 134 -4.34 -20.46 -19.96
CA GLU A 134 -3.70 -21.41 -20.90
C GLU A 134 -4.20 -21.23 -22.34
N THR A 135 -5.42 -20.72 -22.52
CA THR A 135 -5.98 -20.37 -23.82
C THR A 135 -6.34 -18.89 -23.84
N ILE A 136 -5.67 -18.15 -24.71
CA ILE A 136 -5.90 -16.73 -25.00
C ILE A 136 -6.31 -16.64 -26.47
N GLU A 137 -7.32 -15.82 -26.77
CA GLU A 137 -7.67 -15.48 -28.16
C GLU A 137 -6.49 -14.80 -28.83
N ASP A 138 -6.15 -15.16 -30.07
CA ASP A 138 -4.96 -14.63 -30.78
C ASP A 138 -4.93 -13.09 -30.89
N SER A 139 -6.07 -12.41 -30.76
CA SER A 139 -6.19 -10.95 -30.76
C SER A 139 -6.07 -10.28 -29.39
N ALA A 140 -6.04 -11.04 -28.30
CA ALA A 140 -5.96 -10.49 -26.95
C ALA A 140 -4.51 -10.30 -26.51
N GLU A 141 -4.20 -9.09 -26.03
CA GLU A 141 -2.87 -8.74 -25.55
C GLU A 141 -2.54 -9.46 -24.24
N ARG A 142 -1.39 -10.12 -24.21
CA ARG A 142 -0.94 -10.88 -23.04
C ARG A 142 -0.64 -9.95 -21.87
N LEU A 143 -0.76 -10.47 -20.65
CA LEU A 143 -0.40 -9.72 -19.45
C LEU A 143 1.04 -9.26 -19.50
N GLN A 144 1.96 -10.10 -20.01
CA GLN A 144 3.37 -9.76 -20.09
C GLN A 144 3.62 -8.54 -20.99
N ASP A 145 2.88 -8.45 -22.10
CA ASP A 145 3.02 -7.34 -23.07
C ASP A 145 2.47 -6.04 -22.46
N ARG A 146 1.26 -6.09 -21.88
CA ARG A 146 0.67 -4.95 -21.14
C ARG A 146 1.54 -4.46 -19.98
N ALA A 147 2.08 -5.39 -19.20
CA ALA A 147 2.98 -5.10 -18.10
C ALA A 147 4.31 -4.50 -18.59
N GLY A 148 4.84 -5.00 -19.71
CA GLY A 148 6.02 -4.47 -20.38
C GLY A 148 5.81 -3.03 -20.85
N GLY A 149 4.71 -2.75 -21.56
CA GLY A 149 4.38 -1.39 -22.01
C GLY A 149 4.22 -0.40 -20.86
N TRP A 150 3.58 -0.81 -19.75
CA TRP A 150 3.51 0.02 -18.55
C TRP A 150 4.90 0.27 -17.94
N LEU A 151 5.76 -0.75 -17.87
CA LEU A 151 7.13 -0.61 -17.37
C LEU A 151 7.99 0.30 -18.26
N ASP A 152 7.80 0.26 -19.58
CA ASP A 152 8.51 1.14 -20.52
C ASP A 152 8.14 2.61 -20.30
N VAL A 153 6.86 2.91 -20.04
CA VAL A 153 6.42 4.27 -19.67
C VAL A 153 7.02 4.70 -18.33
N MET A 154 7.08 3.80 -17.34
CA MET A 154 7.70 4.08 -16.04
C MET A 154 9.20 4.31 -16.17
N ALA A 155 9.90 3.56 -17.02
CA ALA A 155 11.31 3.74 -17.33
C ALA A 155 11.57 5.07 -18.07
N ALA A 156 10.71 5.46 -19.01
CA ALA A 156 10.78 6.76 -19.68
C ALA A 156 10.60 7.94 -18.71
N ALA A 157 9.96 7.71 -17.56
CA ALA A 157 9.77 8.67 -16.48
C ALA A 157 10.81 8.56 -15.35
N ALA A 158 11.97 7.92 -15.60
CA ALA A 158 13.01 7.72 -14.59
C ALA A 158 13.48 9.02 -13.90
N GLU A 159 13.49 10.14 -14.63
CA GLU A 159 13.89 11.45 -14.11
C GLU A 159 12.84 12.14 -13.23
N LEU A 160 11.59 11.65 -13.21
CA LEU A 160 10.59 12.12 -12.25
C LEU A 160 10.92 11.60 -10.85
N HIS A 161 10.59 12.38 -9.83
CA HIS A 161 10.71 11.92 -8.46
C HIS A 161 9.86 10.65 -8.24
N PRO A 162 10.33 9.64 -7.48
CA PRO A 162 9.61 8.36 -7.30
C PRO A 162 8.16 8.50 -6.86
N VAL A 163 7.86 9.44 -5.97
CA VAL A 163 6.49 9.80 -5.55
C VAL A 163 5.61 10.27 -6.73
N THR A 164 6.14 11.11 -7.63
CA THR A 164 5.43 11.55 -8.83
C THR A 164 5.26 10.38 -9.80
N ARG A 165 6.32 9.61 -10.03
CA ARG A 165 6.32 8.42 -10.90
C ARG A 165 5.28 7.40 -10.43
N ALA A 166 5.18 7.15 -9.13
CA ALA A 166 4.15 6.33 -8.52
C ALA A 166 2.73 6.84 -8.78
N CYS A 167 2.48 8.14 -8.59
CA CYS A 167 1.18 8.76 -8.87
C CYS A 167 0.79 8.62 -10.35
N MET A 168 1.75 8.84 -11.25
CA MET A 168 1.57 8.64 -12.68
C MET A 168 1.21 7.18 -12.98
N GLY A 169 2.04 6.23 -12.56
CA GLY A 169 1.84 4.80 -12.79
C GLY A 169 0.49 4.29 -12.28
N PHE A 170 0.05 4.76 -11.11
CA PHE A 170 -1.28 4.48 -10.56
C PHE A 170 -2.40 4.90 -11.51
N HIS A 171 -2.33 6.13 -12.05
CA HIS A 171 -3.37 6.67 -12.92
C HIS A 171 -3.31 6.16 -14.36
N LEU A 172 -2.16 5.64 -14.81
CA LEU A 172 -2.01 4.98 -16.11
C LEU A 172 -2.37 3.49 -16.08
N TRP A 173 -2.54 2.90 -14.89
CA TRP A 173 -2.77 1.47 -14.70
C TRP A 173 -3.92 0.91 -15.54
N SER A 174 -5.11 1.50 -15.44
CA SER A 174 -6.27 1.05 -16.22
C SER A 174 -6.13 1.32 -17.72
N LEU A 175 -5.37 2.36 -18.10
CA LEU A 175 -5.12 2.69 -19.51
C LEU A 175 -4.16 1.69 -20.16
N ALA A 176 -3.23 1.14 -19.39
CA ALA A 176 -2.36 0.03 -19.82
C ALA A 176 -3.08 -1.34 -19.82
N GLY A 177 -4.41 -1.37 -19.68
CA GLY A 177 -5.17 -2.62 -19.65
C GLY A 177 -4.92 -3.49 -18.42
N LEU A 178 -4.28 -2.97 -17.36
CA LEU A 178 -3.95 -3.71 -16.14
C LEU A 178 -5.09 -3.70 -15.10
N GLY A 179 -6.27 -3.16 -15.43
CA GLY A 179 -7.35 -2.84 -14.47
C GLY A 179 -8.49 -3.86 -14.31
N HIS A 180 -8.34 -5.12 -14.73
CA HIS A 180 -9.39 -6.15 -14.67
C HIS A 180 -9.42 -6.93 -13.34
N HIS A 181 -10.54 -6.87 -12.59
CA HIS A 181 -10.88 -7.66 -11.37
C HIS A 181 -10.58 -7.04 -9.98
N GLY A 182 -10.89 -5.77 -9.75
CA GLY A 182 -10.69 -5.15 -8.42
C GLY A 182 -9.25 -4.65 -8.21
N ASP A 183 -8.55 -4.42 -9.31
CA ASP A 183 -7.12 -4.10 -9.45
C ASP A 183 -6.72 -2.71 -8.93
N GLN A 184 -7.64 -2.00 -8.27
CA GLN A 184 -7.35 -0.76 -7.55
C GLN A 184 -6.37 -1.00 -6.40
N ILE A 185 -6.47 -2.17 -5.75
CA ILE A 185 -5.49 -2.58 -4.72
C ILE A 185 -4.13 -2.87 -5.38
N GLU A 186 -4.09 -3.57 -6.51
CA GLU A 186 -2.83 -3.87 -7.21
C GLU A 186 -2.11 -2.60 -7.63
N ALA A 187 -2.83 -1.66 -8.26
CA ALA A 187 -2.31 -0.37 -8.66
C ALA A 187 -1.78 0.43 -7.46
N ALA A 188 -2.56 0.50 -6.37
CA ALA A 188 -2.19 1.27 -5.18
C ALA A 188 -0.98 0.66 -4.45
N VAL A 189 -0.92 -0.67 -4.30
CA VAL A 189 0.23 -1.36 -3.70
C VAL A 189 1.47 -1.18 -4.56
N THR A 190 1.34 -1.30 -5.89
CA THR A 190 2.45 -1.06 -6.83
C THR A 190 2.98 0.37 -6.69
N ALA A 191 2.10 1.36 -6.73
CA ALA A 191 2.48 2.77 -6.57
C ALA A 191 3.10 3.05 -5.18
N SER A 192 2.56 2.45 -4.12
CA SER A 192 3.10 2.56 -2.76
C SER A 192 4.54 2.03 -2.68
N ARG A 193 4.83 0.89 -3.34
CA ARG A 193 6.18 0.32 -3.42
C ARG A 193 7.14 1.20 -4.23
N ILE A 194 6.68 1.78 -5.35
CA ILE A 194 7.50 2.67 -6.19
C ILE A 194 7.80 3.99 -5.48
N ALA A 195 6.83 4.58 -4.80
CA ALA A 195 7.03 5.83 -4.08
C ALA A 195 8.08 5.75 -2.97
N ALA A 196 8.37 4.54 -2.47
CA ALA A 196 9.38 4.26 -1.46
C ALA A 196 10.63 3.55 -2.01
N SER A 197 10.84 3.53 -3.34
CA SER A 197 11.94 2.79 -3.98
C SER A 197 13.34 3.16 -3.47
N ASP A 198 13.52 4.41 -3.06
CA ASP A 198 14.80 4.95 -2.61
C ASP A 198 15.00 4.79 -1.09
N GLY A 199 13.99 4.30 -0.38
CA GLY A 199 14.01 4.04 1.05
C GLY A 199 14.72 2.72 1.39
N SER A 200 15.18 2.63 2.64
CA SER A 200 15.81 1.43 3.18
C SER A 200 15.07 0.87 4.39
N GLY A 201 14.41 1.73 5.17
CA GLY A 201 13.56 1.37 6.30
C GLY A 201 12.08 1.27 5.93
N ALA A 202 11.56 2.17 5.10
CA ALA A 202 10.20 2.13 4.57
C ALA A 202 10.20 1.41 3.22
N ILE A 203 9.70 0.17 3.19
CA ILE A 203 9.59 -0.63 1.96
C ILE A 203 8.40 -0.19 1.09
N PHE A 204 7.50 0.61 1.66
CA PHE A 204 6.31 1.14 1.01
C PHE A 204 5.97 2.54 1.56
N ALA A 205 5.30 3.36 0.76
CA ALA A 205 4.77 4.65 1.16
C ALA A 205 3.29 4.54 1.58
N PRO A 206 2.87 5.01 2.77
CA PRO A 206 1.46 5.03 3.14
C PRO A 206 0.62 5.90 2.20
N LEU A 207 -0.51 5.38 1.73
CA LEU A 207 -1.44 6.08 0.82
C LEU A 207 -2.86 6.15 1.40
N ALA A 208 -3.28 5.15 2.18
CA ALA A 208 -4.65 4.99 2.65
C ALA A 208 -4.83 5.21 4.16
N MET A 209 -3.78 5.10 4.98
CA MET A 209 -3.84 5.35 6.43
C MET A 209 -4.39 6.73 6.84
N GLY A 210 -4.33 7.73 5.96
CA GLY A 210 -4.91 9.08 6.15
C GLY A 210 -6.30 9.25 5.52
N GLY A 211 -6.88 8.16 5.02
CA GLY A 211 -8.01 8.17 4.09
C GLY A 211 -7.54 8.15 2.62
N ALA A 212 -8.17 7.32 1.80
CA ALA A 212 -7.82 7.12 0.38
C ALA A 212 -8.30 8.25 -0.56
N GLY A 213 -8.46 9.48 -0.06
CA GLY A 213 -8.93 10.62 -0.85
C GLY A 213 -7.98 10.99 -1.99
N GLY A 214 -6.67 10.79 -1.79
CA GLY A 214 -5.64 11.05 -2.79
C GLY A 214 -5.63 10.08 -3.97
N LEU A 215 -6.28 8.91 -3.85
CA LEU A 215 -6.38 7.89 -4.90
C LEU A 215 -7.54 8.15 -5.88
N ARG A 216 -8.40 9.13 -5.60
CA ARG A 216 -9.58 9.42 -6.43
C ARG A 216 -9.18 10.04 -7.77
N ALA A 217 -9.90 9.65 -8.82
CA ALA A 217 -9.69 10.20 -10.15
C ALA A 217 -9.90 11.74 -10.17
N SER A 218 -9.08 12.42 -10.97
CA SER A 218 -9.24 13.85 -11.29
C SER A 218 -8.80 14.13 -12.73
N SER A 219 -9.08 15.34 -13.22
CA SER A 219 -9.07 15.67 -14.65
C SER A 219 -7.66 15.86 -15.23
N SER A 220 -6.69 16.40 -14.48
CA SER A 220 -5.34 16.72 -14.99
C SER A 220 -4.20 16.10 -14.16
N PRO A 221 -3.01 15.86 -14.74
CA PRO A 221 -1.83 15.39 -14.00
C PRO A 221 -1.48 16.26 -12.78
N ALA A 222 -1.56 17.59 -12.92
CA ALA A 222 -1.32 18.53 -11.82
C ALA A 222 -2.32 18.34 -10.67
N GLU A 223 -3.61 18.24 -10.98
CA GLU A 223 -4.65 18.00 -9.98
C GLU A 223 -4.53 16.63 -9.30
N ARG A 224 -4.15 15.60 -10.07
CA ARG A 224 -3.90 14.25 -9.55
C ARG A 224 -2.73 14.27 -8.58
N LEU A 225 -1.60 14.83 -8.99
CA LEU A 225 -0.40 14.92 -8.17
C LEU A 225 -0.65 15.77 -6.91
N ALA A 226 -1.38 16.88 -7.03
CA ALA A 226 -1.76 17.71 -5.90
C ALA A 226 -2.49 16.91 -4.81
N ARG A 227 -3.55 16.18 -5.18
CA ARG A 227 -4.36 15.38 -4.26
C ARG A 227 -3.60 14.17 -3.72
N TRP A 228 -2.80 13.52 -4.57
CA TRP A 228 -1.92 12.43 -4.18
C TRP A 228 -0.97 12.86 -3.07
N LEU A 229 -0.27 13.98 -3.24
CA LEU A 229 0.67 14.51 -2.25
C LEU A 229 -0.03 14.89 -0.93
N ASP A 230 -1.22 15.50 -0.98
CA ASP A 230 -1.97 15.84 0.23
C ASP A 230 -2.47 14.58 0.98
N GLY A 231 -2.91 13.56 0.24
CA GLY A 231 -3.32 12.26 0.78
C GLY A 231 -2.16 11.50 1.41
N MET A 232 -1.07 11.33 0.66
CA MET A 232 0.17 10.69 1.12
C MET A 232 0.76 11.40 2.33
N ASN A 233 0.74 12.74 2.35
CA ASN A 233 1.14 13.50 3.52
C ASN A 233 0.33 13.13 4.77
N SER A 234 -0.99 13.05 4.63
CA SER A 234 -1.88 12.71 5.73
C SER A 234 -1.65 11.27 6.20
N ALA A 235 -1.43 10.35 5.26
CA ALA A 235 -1.13 8.95 5.56
C ALA A 235 0.20 8.76 6.29
N ILE A 236 1.27 9.47 5.87
CA ILE A 236 2.57 9.44 6.55
C ILE A 236 2.43 9.97 7.99
N LEU A 237 1.72 11.07 8.20
CA LEU A 237 1.49 11.63 9.54
C LEU A 237 0.69 10.67 10.43
N THR A 238 -0.32 9.99 9.89
CA THR A 238 -1.05 8.95 10.62
C THR A 238 -0.15 7.77 10.97
N ALA A 239 0.69 7.32 10.04
CA ALA A 239 1.64 6.23 10.29
C ALA A 239 2.63 6.61 11.41
N MET A 240 3.22 7.81 11.36
CA MET A 240 4.14 8.30 12.40
C MET A 240 3.47 8.36 13.78
N ARG A 241 2.26 8.92 13.86
CA ARG A 241 1.49 8.96 15.12
C ARG A 241 1.21 7.56 15.65
N HIS A 242 0.85 6.63 14.79
CA HIS A 242 0.62 5.24 15.19
C HIS A 242 1.89 4.58 15.73
N LEU A 243 3.06 4.87 15.16
CA LEU A 243 4.34 4.41 15.70
C LEU A 243 4.65 5.03 17.06
N ASP A 244 4.37 6.32 17.27
CA ASP A 244 4.52 6.99 18.57
C ASP A 244 3.64 6.32 19.63
N GLU A 245 2.37 6.06 19.30
CA GLU A 245 1.41 5.40 20.19
C GLU A 245 1.85 3.97 20.54
N ILE A 246 2.40 3.22 19.57
CA ILE A 246 2.89 1.86 19.77
C ILE A 246 4.19 1.81 20.56
N GLU A 247 5.10 2.75 20.34
CA GLU A 247 6.34 2.85 21.11
C GLU A 247 6.04 3.18 22.58
N ALA A 248 5.19 4.19 22.82
CA ALA A 248 4.77 4.56 24.17
C ALA A 248 4.03 3.40 24.87
N TRP A 249 3.15 2.70 24.15
CA TRP A 249 2.51 1.50 24.66
C TRP A 249 3.54 0.41 25.01
N GLY A 250 4.51 0.17 24.13
CA GLY A 250 5.56 -0.83 24.30
C GLY A 250 6.36 -0.60 25.58
N SER A 251 6.88 0.61 25.78
CA SER A 251 7.62 0.96 27.00
C SER A 251 6.79 0.75 28.27
N ARG A 252 5.52 1.18 28.26
CA ARG A 252 4.59 0.98 29.38
C ARG A 252 4.31 -0.51 29.65
N ALA A 253 4.14 -1.31 28.60
CA ALA A 253 3.88 -2.74 28.71
C ALA A 253 5.10 -3.48 29.26
N GLU A 254 6.31 -3.15 28.82
CA GLU A 254 7.55 -3.72 29.34
C GLU A 254 7.74 -3.40 30.83
N GLU A 255 7.60 -2.13 31.23
CA GLU A 255 7.70 -1.73 32.62
C GLU A 255 6.67 -2.48 33.49
N THR A 256 5.41 -2.53 33.03
CA THR A 256 4.33 -3.17 33.78
C THR A 256 4.53 -4.68 33.90
N THR A 257 5.06 -5.33 32.86
CA THR A 257 5.27 -6.79 32.82
C THR A 257 6.60 -7.24 33.44
N SER A 258 7.52 -6.33 33.75
CA SER A 258 8.82 -6.63 34.37
C SER A 258 8.75 -7.44 35.66
N GLN A 259 7.64 -7.30 36.41
CA GLN A 259 7.38 -8.06 37.65
C GLN A 259 6.97 -9.52 37.42
N LEU A 260 6.63 -9.91 36.19
CA LEU A 260 6.19 -11.25 35.85
C LEU A 260 7.39 -12.14 35.52
N SER A 261 7.41 -13.34 36.09
CA SER A 261 8.45 -14.33 35.78
C SER A 261 8.20 -15.02 34.43
N GLY A 262 9.28 -15.31 33.71
CA GLY A 262 9.26 -16.12 32.49
C GLY A 262 9.27 -15.29 31.20
N ARG A 263 9.35 -15.99 30.06
CA ARG A 263 9.52 -15.35 28.74
C ARG A 263 8.21 -14.94 28.07
N THR A 264 7.09 -15.52 28.49
CA THR A 264 5.78 -15.30 27.85
C THR A 264 5.29 -13.84 27.90
N PRO A 265 5.41 -13.08 29.01
CA PRO A 265 4.97 -11.69 29.04
C PRO A 265 5.67 -10.82 27.99
N MET A 266 7.00 -10.87 27.94
CA MET A 266 7.79 -10.12 26.97
C MET A 266 7.51 -10.56 25.53
N ALA A 267 7.39 -11.87 25.28
CA ALA A 267 7.05 -12.37 23.96
C ALA A 267 5.65 -11.89 23.50
N LEU A 268 4.69 -11.77 24.42
CA LEU A 268 3.38 -11.20 24.13
C LEU A 268 3.45 -9.68 23.85
N CYS A 269 4.28 -8.94 24.59
CA CYS A 269 4.54 -7.53 24.29
C CYS A 269 5.09 -7.36 22.87
N SER A 270 6.09 -8.15 22.48
CA SER A 270 6.63 -8.14 21.11
C SER A 270 5.56 -8.47 20.06
N ALA A 271 4.77 -9.53 20.27
CA ALA A 271 3.70 -9.90 19.36
C ALA A 271 2.63 -8.80 19.21
N LEU A 272 2.25 -8.12 20.30
CA LEU A 272 1.28 -7.03 20.31
C LEU A 272 1.80 -5.74 19.67
N THR A 273 3.11 -5.50 19.72
CA THR A 273 3.79 -4.42 18.97
C THR A 273 3.82 -4.71 17.47
N GLU A 274 4.08 -5.95 17.07
CA GLU A 274 4.17 -6.37 15.66
C GLU A 274 2.80 -6.55 14.99
N TRP A 275 1.79 -7.01 15.72
CA TRP A 275 0.48 -7.35 15.16
C TRP A 275 -0.60 -6.39 15.66
N PRO A 276 -1.43 -5.81 14.76
CA PRO A 276 -2.50 -4.87 15.16
C PRO A 276 -3.53 -5.51 16.11
N LEU A 277 -3.62 -6.83 16.06
CA LEU A 277 -4.52 -7.67 16.83
C LEU A 277 -3.85 -9.02 17.11
N VAL A 278 -4.14 -9.62 18.27
CA VAL A 278 -3.75 -11.01 18.57
C VAL A 278 -4.95 -11.79 19.12
N SER A 279 -4.99 -13.09 18.83
CA SER A 279 -5.86 -14.06 19.52
C SER A 279 -5.01 -15.03 20.32
N ALA A 280 -5.61 -15.78 21.26
CA ALA A 280 -4.86 -16.77 22.04
C ALA A 280 -4.21 -17.86 21.15
N PRO A 281 -4.91 -18.45 20.15
CA PRO A 281 -4.35 -19.28 19.07
C PRO A 281 -3.08 -18.72 18.44
N MET A 282 -3.18 -17.53 17.90
CA MET A 282 -2.08 -16.85 17.23
C MET A 282 -0.92 -16.57 18.18
N ALA A 283 -1.21 -16.09 19.39
CA ALA A 283 -0.17 -15.76 20.36
C ALA A 283 0.59 -17.00 20.86
N GLU A 284 -0.03 -18.19 20.97
CA GLU A 284 0.71 -19.44 21.22
C GLU A 284 1.69 -19.75 20.09
N THR A 285 1.24 -19.64 18.84
CA THR A 285 2.12 -19.88 17.68
C THR A 285 3.27 -18.88 17.62
N LEU A 286 2.99 -17.59 17.83
CA LEU A 286 3.99 -16.53 17.75
C LEU A 286 4.99 -16.57 18.90
N THR A 287 4.54 -16.90 20.12
CA THR A 287 5.40 -16.89 21.32
C THR A 287 6.03 -18.24 21.64
N GLY A 288 5.52 -19.34 21.07
CA GLY A 288 5.88 -20.72 21.44
C GLY A 288 5.46 -21.14 22.86
N ALA A 289 4.71 -20.29 23.57
CA ALA A 289 4.21 -20.60 24.92
C ALA A 289 2.88 -21.34 24.87
N SER A 290 2.59 -22.20 25.85
CA SER A 290 1.34 -22.95 25.89
C SER A 290 0.10 -22.05 25.89
N ARG A 291 -1.00 -22.51 25.26
CA ARG A 291 -2.31 -21.83 25.26
C ARG A 291 -2.71 -21.32 26.63
N THR A 292 -2.55 -22.13 27.69
CA THR A 292 -2.91 -21.75 29.06
C THR A 292 -2.04 -20.60 29.58
N ALA A 293 -0.73 -20.62 29.32
CA ALA A 293 0.17 -19.53 29.72
C ALA A 293 -0.17 -18.24 28.98
N VAL A 294 -0.44 -18.33 27.67
CA VAL A 294 -0.88 -17.20 26.84
C VAL A 294 -2.18 -16.60 27.38
N GLN A 295 -3.21 -17.42 27.60
CA GLN A 295 -4.52 -16.94 28.08
C GLN A 295 -4.42 -16.28 29.45
N ARG A 296 -3.63 -16.84 30.38
CA ARG A 296 -3.40 -16.25 31.70
C ARG A 296 -2.74 -14.87 31.58
N ASN A 297 -1.73 -14.72 30.74
CA ASN A 297 -1.05 -13.44 30.55
C ASN A 297 -1.93 -12.42 29.83
N LEU A 298 -2.70 -12.82 28.82
CA LEU A 298 -3.65 -11.93 28.14
C LEU A 298 -4.75 -11.43 29.09
N ALA A 299 -5.30 -12.31 29.94
CA ALA A 299 -6.26 -11.90 30.97
C ALA A 299 -5.66 -10.86 31.93
N TRP A 300 -4.44 -11.13 32.42
CA TRP A 300 -3.72 -10.22 33.30
C TRP A 300 -3.40 -8.87 32.63
N MET A 301 -2.95 -8.87 31.38
CA MET A 301 -2.70 -7.65 30.61
C MET A 301 -3.99 -6.85 30.39
N GLY A 302 -5.12 -7.53 30.21
CA GLY A 302 -6.44 -6.90 30.11
C GLY A 302 -6.87 -6.21 31.41
N GLU A 303 -6.71 -6.89 32.55
CA GLU A 303 -7.00 -6.31 33.88
C GLU A 303 -6.12 -5.10 34.21
N ARG A 304 -4.89 -5.06 33.68
CA ARG A 304 -3.97 -3.93 33.81
C ARG A 304 -4.20 -2.82 32.77
N GLY A 305 -5.19 -2.96 31.89
CA GLY A 305 -5.49 -1.99 30.86
C GLY A 305 -4.42 -1.86 29.77
N LEU A 306 -3.53 -2.85 29.62
CA LEU A 306 -2.55 -2.86 28.54
C LEU A 306 -3.18 -3.27 27.21
N ILE A 307 -4.18 -4.15 27.26
CA ILE A 307 -4.92 -4.60 26.08
C ILE A 307 -6.42 -4.53 26.34
N ARG A 308 -7.20 -4.43 25.28
CA ARG A 308 -8.65 -4.49 25.32
C ARG A 308 -9.17 -5.57 24.40
N GLU A 309 -10.17 -6.30 24.86
CA GLU A 309 -10.91 -7.23 24.03
C GLU A 309 -11.71 -6.45 22.98
N VAL A 310 -11.66 -6.90 21.73
CA VAL A 310 -12.36 -6.28 20.58
C VAL A 310 -13.34 -7.24 19.90
N THR A 311 -13.52 -8.42 20.46
CA THR A 311 -14.41 -9.44 19.92
C THR A 311 -15.87 -9.21 20.25
N GLY A 312 -16.74 -9.39 19.25
CA GLY A 312 -18.17 -9.63 19.41
C GLY A 312 -18.46 -11.13 19.60
N GLN A 313 -19.59 -11.65 19.08
CA GLN A 313 -20.00 -13.07 19.20
C GLN A 313 -19.15 -14.09 18.39
N GLY A 314 -17.86 -13.82 18.18
CA GLY A 314 -16.96 -14.71 17.44
C GLY A 314 -16.49 -15.92 18.25
N ARG A 315 -16.06 -16.98 17.55
CA ARG A 315 -15.55 -18.23 18.15
C ARG A 315 -14.26 -18.05 18.98
N PHE A 316 -13.47 -17.02 18.68
CA PHE A 316 -12.23 -16.71 19.38
C PHE A 316 -12.29 -15.30 19.94
N ARG A 317 -11.78 -15.11 21.16
CA ARG A 317 -11.53 -13.78 21.73
C ARG A 317 -10.29 -13.16 21.12
N MET A 318 -10.30 -11.85 20.95
CA MET A 318 -9.22 -11.10 20.31
C MET A 318 -8.94 -9.83 21.08
N TRP A 319 -7.67 -9.48 21.13
CA TRP A 319 -7.16 -8.35 21.89
C TRP A 319 -6.36 -7.42 20.99
N ARG A 320 -6.49 -6.13 21.26
CA ARG A 320 -5.59 -5.10 20.74
C ARG A 320 -4.99 -4.30 21.88
N VAL A 321 -3.86 -3.65 21.59
CA VAL A 321 -3.25 -2.67 22.49
C VAL A 321 -4.27 -1.59 22.88
N ALA A 322 -4.26 -1.20 24.14
CA ALA A 322 -4.99 -0.05 24.64
C ALA A 322 -4.02 1.12 24.74
N PHE A 323 -4.26 2.18 23.96
CA PHE A 323 -3.44 3.39 23.94
C PHE A 323 -3.73 4.26 25.15
#